data_AF-A0A9D2R7Y2-F1
#
_entry.id   AF-A0A9D2R7Y2-F1
#
_cell.length_a   1.000
_cell.length_b   1.000
_cell.length_c   1.000
_cell.angle_alpha   90.00
_cell.angle_beta   90.00
_cell.angle_gamma   90.00
#
_symmetry.space_group_name_H-M   'P 1'
#
loop_
_entity.id
_entity.type
_entity.pdbx_description
1 polymer ?
#
loop_
_entity_poly.entity_id
_entity_poly.type
_entity_poly.pdbx_seq_one_letter_code
_entity_poly.pdbx_strand_id
1 'polypeptide(L)' 'MGFAETFKALSDPARRRILELLKDGRLSAGDISRHFDMTQATVSYHL' A
#
# COMPACT_ATOMS: atom_id res chain seq x y z
N MET A 1 -4.58 -17.77 -5.92
CA MET A 1 -3.99 -17.14 -4.72
C MET A 1 -4.37 -17.99 -3.51
N GLY A 2 -3.40 -18.55 -2.81
CA GLY A 2 -3.65 -19.26 -1.55
C GLY A 2 -3.64 -18.28 -0.38
N PHE A 3 -4.38 -18.59 0.69
CA PHE A 3 -4.45 -17.75 1.89
C PHE A 3 -3.07 -17.31 2.42
N ALA A 4 -2.07 -18.20 2.39
CA ALA A 4 -0.72 -17.89 2.83
C ALA A 4 -0.07 -16.72 2.07
N GLU A 5 -0.25 -16.65 0.75
CA GLU A 5 0.32 -15.59 -0.08
C GLU A 5 -0.39 -14.25 0.16
N THR A 6 -1.71 -14.28 0.39
CA THR A 6 -2.48 -13.08 0.76
C THR A 6 -2.04 -12.54 2.11
N PHE A 7 -1.90 -13.38 3.13
CA PHE A 7 -1.41 -12.95 4.44
C PHE A 7 0.03 -12.43 4.36
N LYS A 8 0.89 -13.05 3.56
CA LYS A 8 2.25 -12.55 3.31
C LYS A 8 2.26 -11.16 2.68
N ALA A 9 1.37 -10.89 1.72
CA ALA A 9 1.20 -9.55 1.15
C ALA A 9 0.72 -8.54 2.21
N LEU A 10 -0.23 -8.93 3.06
CA LEU A 10 -0.75 -8.10 4.16
C LEU A 10 0.22 -7.91 5.33
N SER A 11 1.22 -8.78 5.50
CA SER A 11 2.22 -8.63 6.58
C SER A 11 3.07 -7.36 6.41
N ASP A 12 3.18 -6.85 5.19
CA ASP A 12 3.93 -5.62 4.90
C ASP A 12 3.21 -4.37 5.49
N PRO A 13 3.88 -3.58 6.35
CA PRO A 13 3.26 -2.42 6.99
C PRO A 13 2.89 -1.32 5.99
N ALA A 14 3.65 -1.17 4.90
CA ALA A 14 3.33 -0.17 3.87
C ALA A 14 2.04 -0.55 3.13
N ARG A 15 1.91 -1.81 2.69
CA ARG A 15 0.66 -2.32 2.09
C ARG A 15 -0.55 -2.19 3.00
N ARG A 16 -0.42 -2.48 4.30
CA ARG A 16 -1.50 -2.24 5.27
C ARG A 16 -1.87 -0.76 5.35
N ARG A 17 -0.88 0.13 5.40
CA ARG A 17 -1.15 1.56 5.45
C ARG A 17 -1.82 2.07 4.17
N ILE A 18 -1.44 1.55 3.01
CA ILE A 18 -2.11 1.85 1.72
C ILE A 18 -3.58 1.44 1.78
N LEU A 19 -3.87 0.22 2.25
CA LEU A 19 -5.26 -0.25 2.39
C LEU A 19 -6.05 0.61 3.37
N GLU A 20 -5.43 1.04 4.48
CA GLU A 20 -6.08 1.95 5.42
C GLU A 20 -6.42 3.31 4.79
N LEU A 21 -5.53 3.88 3.97
CA LEU A 21 -5.80 5.13 3.24
C LEU A 21 -6.94 4.97 2.21
N LEU A 22 -7.02 3.81 1.56
CA LEU A 22 -8.03 3.52 0.55
C LEU A 22 -9.42 3.21 1.12
N LYS A 23 -9.55 3.00 2.45
CA LYS A 23 -10.85 2.83 3.11
C LYS A 23 -11.70 4.09 3.06
N ASP A 24 -11.07 5.26 3.08
CA ASP A 24 -11.74 6.56 2.99
C ASP A 24 -12.09 6.96 1.55
N GLY A 25 -11.59 6.23 0.55
CA GLY A 25 -11.90 6.45 -0.86
C GLY A 25 -10.74 6.16 -1.80
N ARG A 26 -10.98 6.36 -3.09
CA ARG A 26 -9.96 6.15 -4.12
C ARG A 26 -8.93 7.27 -4.06
N LEU A 27 -7.65 6.89 -3.98
CA LEU A 27 -6.51 7.79 -4.07
C LEU A 27 -5.62 7.41 -5.25
N SER A 28 -4.92 8.38 -5.84
CA SER A 28 -3.90 8.09 -6.85
C SER A 28 -2.61 7.61 -6.19
N ALA A 29 -1.73 6.93 -6.93
CA ALA A 29 -0.41 6.55 -6.42
C ALA A 29 0.41 7.77 -5.95
N GLY A 30 0.24 8.91 -6.63
CA GLY A 30 0.83 10.19 -6.23
C GLY A 30 0.30 10.68 -4.88
N ASP A 31 -1.00 10.65 -4.68
CA ASP A 31 -1.63 11.03 -3.40
C ASP A 31 -1.20 10.11 -2.26
N ILE A 32 -1.21 8.79 -2.51
CA ILE A 32 -0.73 7.79 -1.54
C ILE A 32 0.74 8.05 -1.18
N SER A 33 1.59 8.37 -2.16
CA SER A 33 3.01 8.60 -1.92
C SER A 33 3.31 9.78 -0.98
N ARG A 34 2.41 10.77 -0.91
CA ARG A 34 2.53 11.90 0.03
C ARG A 34 2.37 11.52 1.50
N HIS A 35 1.86 10.32 1.79
CA HIS A 35 1.67 9.81 3.14
C HIS A 35 2.85 8.96 3.65
N PHE A 36 3.94 8.85 2.88
CA PHE A 36 5.12 8.06 3.24
C PHE A 36 6.40 8.88 3.08
N ASP A 37 7.39 8.62 3.94
CA ASP A 37 8.75 9.18 3.83
C ASP A 37 9.63 8.50 2.75
N MET A 38 9.05 7.65 1.91
CA MET A 38 9.76 6.92 0.85
C MET A 38 9.47 7.51 -0.53
N THR A 39 10.29 7.15 -1.51
CA THR A 39 10.11 7.65 -2.88
C THR A 39 8.81 7.15 -3.50
N GLN A 40 8.24 7.91 -4.43
CA GLN A 40 7.05 7.49 -5.18
C GLN A 40 7.27 6.15 -5.91
N ALA A 41 8.47 5.91 -6.44
CA ALA A 41 8.82 4.64 -7.09
C ALA A 41 8.74 3.47 -6.10
N THR A 42 9.20 3.67 -4.86
CA THR A 42 9.10 2.67 -3.79
C THR A 42 7.64 2.41 -3.42
N VAL A 43 6.82 3.44 -3.25
CA VAL A 43 5.38 3.27 -2.96
C VAL A 43 4.69 2.51 -4.10
N SER A 44 4.99 2.82 -5.35
CA SER A 44 4.45 2.11 -6.52
C SER A 44 4.86 0.64 -6.59
N TYR A 45 6.01 0.26 -6.02
CA TYR A 45 6.40 -1.15 -5.91
C TYR A 45 5.52 -1.94 -4.92
N HIS A 46 4.91 -1.26 -3.96
CA HIS A 46 4.01 -1.88 -2.98
C HIS A 46 2.54 -1.93 -3.45
N LEU A 47 2.17 -1.20 -4.50
CA LEU A 47 0.84 -1.18 -5.13
C LEU A 47 0.66 -2.36 -6.08
#